data_AF-R7HP88-F1
#
_entry.id   AF-R7HP88-F1
#
_cell.length_a   1.000
_cell.length_b   1.000
_cell.length_c   1.000
_cell.angle_alpha   90.00
_cell.angle_beta   90.00
_cell.angle_gamma   90.00
#
_symmetry.space_group_name_H-M   'P 1'
#
loop_
_entity.id
_entity.type
_entity.pdbx_description
1 polymer ?
#
loop_
_entity_poly.entity_id
_entity_poly.type
_entity_poly.pdbx_seq_one_letter_code
_entity_poly.pdbx_strand_id
1 'polypeptide(L)'
;MGKLRVFFTIALIVVLLPLNAFGRHKKGDVVQDPNHSNITRECVSDEVEESDRWLVHITGTLPVSGMHNGHPYVDLGLKVKWAACDLNATKPEQNGVRYGWAEVVSKKNSTRENSVSYGKKIYRSTILGNPQYDAARKHWGGKWRTPTGEDFYMLIRKCKWEEAEMNGKKGFLQTSIKNGNVMFVPSCRDNEILGYYWTTDECDMEDKELSVELMYTTGYGGVKLDSDYRNCQHAIRPVLEQ
;
A
#
# COMPACT_ATOMS: atom_id res chain seq x y z
N MET A 1 64.46 -6.22 -29.85
CA MET A 1 63.61 -7.23 -29.14
C MET A 1 63.23 -6.59 -27.81
N GLY A 2 62.05 -6.04 -27.55
CA GLY A 2 60.68 -6.40 -27.90
C GLY A 2 59.88 -6.23 -26.61
N LYS A 3 59.12 -5.15 -26.48
CA LYS A 3 58.04 -5.03 -25.48
C LYS A 3 56.87 -4.34 -26.14
N LEU A 4 56.00 -5.15 -26.75
CA LEU A 4 54.70 -4.76 -27.26
C LEU A 4 53.82 -4.42 -26.05
N ARG A 5 53.48 -3.14 -25.87
CA ARG A 5 52.45 -2.71 -24.92
C ARG A 5 51.11 -2.74 -25.65
N VAL A 6 50.30 -3.75 -25.35
CA VAL A 6 48.92 -3.84 -25.82
C VAL A 6 48.10 -2.81 -25.05
N PHE A 7 47.65 -1.75 -25.73
CA PHE A 7 46.59 -0.90 -25.23
C PHE A 7 45.27 -1.54 -25.67
N PHE A 8 44.50 -2.08 -24.71
CA PHE A 8 43.09 -2.41 -24.95
C PHE A 8 42.30 -1.10 -24.95
N THR A 9 42.06 -0.55 -26.14
CA THR A 9 41.01 0.44 -26.33
C THR A 9 39.69 -0.31 -26.17
N ILE A 10 39.06 -0.21 -25.00
CA ILE A 10 37.67 -0.63 -24.85
C ILE A 10 36.86 0.33 -25.72
N ALA A 11 36.48 -0.14 -26.91
CA ALA A 11 35.48 0.52 -27.72
C ALA A 11 34.18 0.52 -26.90
N LEU A 12 33.86 1.67 -26.32
CA LEU A 12 32.56 1.94 -25.74
C LEU A 12 31.57 1.91 -26.91
N ILE A 13 31.00 0.75 -27.21
CA ILE A 13 29.83 0.64 -28.09
C ILE A 13 28.70 1.30 -27.29
N VAL A 14 28.58 2.61 -27.42
CA VAL A 14 27.34 3.32 -27.15
C VAL A 14 26.38 2.81 -28.21
N VAL A 15 25.61 1.77 -27.87
CA VAL A 15 24.39 1.47 -28.60
C VAL A 15 23.50 2.69 -28.39
N LEU A 16 23.60 3.65 -29.30
CA LEU A 16 22.58 4.65 -29.53
C LEU A 16 21.34 3.87 -29.95
N LEU A 17 20.56 3.41 -28.96
CA LEU A 17 19.16 3.12 -29.18
C LEU A 17 18.58 4.41 -29.81
N PRO A 18 17.91 4.33 -30.97
CA PRO A 18 17.32 5.50 -31.56
C PRO A 18 16.34 6.07 -30.53
N LEU A 19 16.64 7.27 -30.05
CA LEU A 19 15.84 8.08 -29.10
C LEU A 19 14.44 8.44 -29.63
N ASN A 20 13.98 7.81 -30.72
CA ASN A 20 12.81 8.19 -31.49
C ASN A 20 11.85 7.00 -31.78
N ALA A 21 11.83 5.95 -30.95
CA ALA A 21 10.90 4.82 -31.11
C ALA A 21 9.87 4.65 -29.98
N PHE A 22 9.82 5.57 -29.01
CA PHE A 22 8.63 5.73 -28.17
C PHE A 22 7.76 6.80 -28.82
N GLY A 23 6.74 6.38 -29.58
CA GLY A 23 5.64 7.29 -29.90
C GLY A 23 5.16 7.89 -28.58
N ARG A 24 5.19 9.21 -28.45
CA ARG A 24 4.63 9.87 -27.27
C ARG A 24 3.17 9.44 -27.19
N HIS A 25 2.84 8.69 -26.13
CA HIS A 25 1.47 8.31 -25.84
C HIS A 25 0.63 9.57 -25.74
N LYS A 26 -0.59 9.51 -26.28
CA LYS A 26 -1.54 10.63 -26.28
C LYS A 26 -2.65 10.35 -25.29
N LYS A 27 -3.28 11.41 -24.78
CA LYS A 27 -4.52 11.31 -24.00
C LYS A 27 -5.52 10.38 -24.69
N GLY A 28 -6.04 9.41 -23.96
CA GLY A 28 -6.97 8.38 -24.42
C GLY A 28 -6.31 7.11 -24.96
N ASP A 29 -4.99 7.04 -25.06
CA ASP A 29 -4.30 5.79 -25.40
C ASP A 29 -4.53 4.75 -24.29
N VAL A 30 -4.95 3.55 -24.66
CA VAL A 30 -5.15 2.43 -23.73
C VAL A 30 -4.19 1.30 -24.05
N VAL A 31 -3.49 0.81 -23.01
CA VAL A 31 -2.52 -0.28 -23.09
C VAL A 31 -2.95 -1.42 -22.18
N GLN A 32 -3.02 -2.64 -22.71
CA GLN A 32 -3.27 -3.84 -21.92
C GLN A 32 -2.06 -4.21 -21.06
N ASP A 33 -2.26 -4.58 -19.80
CA ASP A 33 -1.18 -5.13 -18.97
C ASP A 33 -0.73 -6.50 -19.54
N PRO A 34 0.58 -6.71 -19.75
CA PRO A 34 1.08 -7.94 -20.38
C PRO A 34 0.92 -9.19 -19.50
N ASN A 35 0.79 -9.02 -18.18
CA ASN A 35 0.71 -10.11 -17.21
C ASN A 35 -0.72 -10.32 -16.68
N HIS A 36 -1.58 -9.33 -16.82
CA HIS A 36 -2.94 -9.35 -16.28
C HIS A 36 -3.98 -8.93 -17.33
N SER A 37 -4.74 -9.90 -17.84
CA SER A 37 -5.79 -9.65 -18.84
C SER A 37 -6.92 -8.74 -18.34
N ASN A 38 -7.07 -8.61 -17.03
CA ASN A 38 -8.08 -7.79 -16.39
C ASN A 38 -7.59 -6.39 -15.98
N ILE A 39 -6.36 -6.01 -16.37
CA ILE A 39 -5.76 -4.72 -16.09
C ILE A 39 -5.43 -4.00 -17.40
N THR A 40 -5.90 -2.77 -17.56
CA THR A 40 -5.49 -1.85 -18.62
C THR A 40 -4.94 -0.56 -18.03
N ARG A 41 -4.20 0.22 -18.82
CA ARG A 41 -3.69 1.55 -18.46
C ARG A 41 -4.13 2.54 -19.51
N GLU A 42 -4.80 3.60 -19.09
CA GLU A 42 -5.23 4.71 -19.94
C GLU A 42 -4.31 5.92 -19.70
N CYS A 43 -3.81 6.50 -20.79
CA CYS A 43 -3.08 7.76 -20.74
C CYS A 43 -4.09 8.89 -20.53
N VAL A 44 -4.02 9.56 -19.38
CA VAL A 44 -4.89 10.69 -19.03
C VAL A 44 -4.04 11.94 -18.86
N SER A 45 -4.57 13.07 -19.33
CA SER A 45 -3.92 14.37 -19.15
C SER A 45 -4.23 14.91 -17.75
N ASP A 46 -3.21 15.28 -17.00
CA ASP A 46 -3.36 16.15 -15.84
C ASP A 46 -3.49 17.60 -16.31
N GLU A 47 -4.68 18.17 -16.12
CA GLU A 47 -4.96 19.56 -16.55
C GLU A 47 -4.27 20.59 -15.65
N VAL A 48 -3.82 20.20 -14.45
CA VAL A 48 -3.18 21.09 -13.48
C VAL A 48 -1.66 21.10 -13.66
N GLU A 49 -1.06 19.92 -13.87
CA GLU A 49 0.39 19.78 -14.03
C GLU A 49 0.85 19.79 -15.51
N GLU A 50 -0.08 19.93 -16.46
CA GLU A 50 0.16 19.83 -17.91
C GLU A 50 1.01 18.59 -18.27
N SER A 51 0.74 17.47 -17.60
CA SER A 51 1.51 16.24 -17.75
C SER A 51 0.60 15.05 -18.06
N ASP A 52 1.08 14.14 -18.91
CA ASP A 52 0.39 12.88 -19.17
C ASP A 52 0.75 11.87 -18.08
N ARG A 53 -0.27 11.20 -17.52
CA ARG A 53 -0.11 10.12 -16.53
C ARG A 53 -0.92 8.90 -16.91
N TRP A 54 -0.61 7.76 -16.30
CA TRP A 54 -1.34 6.51 -16.54
C TRP A 54 -2.32 6.24 -15.41
N LEU A 55 -3.61 6.14 -15.74
CA LEU A 55 -4.64 5.61 -14.86
C LEU A 55 -4.82 4.12 -15.13
N VAL A 56 -4.72 3.30 -14.09
CA VAL A 56 -4.92 1.85 -14.19
C VAL A 56 -6.41 1.52 -14.03
N HIS A 57 -6.97 0.72 -14.94
CA HIS A 57 -8.32 0.18 -14.83
C HIS A 57 -8.26 -1.31 -14.54
N ILE A 58 -8.94 -1.76 -13.49
CA ILE A 58 -8.97 -3.14 -13.03
C ILE A 58 -10.42 -3.62 -13.00
N THR A 59 -10.69 -4.72 -13.70
CA THR A 59 -12.00 -5.38 -13.70
C THR A 59 -11.91 -6.75 -13.05
N GLY A 60 -13.00 -7.20 -12.42
CA GLY A 60 -13.06 -8.52 -11.79
C GLY A 60 -12.15 -8.64 -10.57
N THR A 61 -11.29 -9.66 -10.53
CA THR A 61 -10.49 -10.04 -9.35
C THR A 61 -9.00 -9.97 -9.60
N LEU A 62 -8.23 -9.60 -8.58
CA LEU A 62 -6.77 -9.73 -8.59
C LEU A 62 -6.32 -11.12 -8.10
N PRO A 63 -5.16 -11.63 -8.58
CA PRO A 63 -4.64 -12.91 -8.14
C PRO A 63 -4.21 -12.85 -6.67
N VAL A 64 -4.33 -13.99 -5.97
CA VAL A 64 -3.88 -14.17 -4.58
C VAL A 64 -2.87 -15.31 -4.51
N SER A 65 -1.95 -15.23 -3.55
CA SER A 65 -0.88 -16.22 -3.37
C SER A 65 -1.27 -17.40 -2.48
N GLY A 66 -2.38 -17.29 -1.75
CA GLY A 66 -2.89 -18.38 -0.91
C GLY A 66 -3.92 -17.91 0.10
N MET A 67 -4.25 -18.79 1.05
CA MET A 67 -5.22 -18.57 2.11
C MET A 67 -4.58 -18.85 3.47
N HIS A 68 -4.90 -18.03 4.48
CA HIS A 68 -4.57 -18.30 5.88
C HIS A 68 -5.77 -18.00 6.77
N ASN A 69 -6.17 -18.98 7.58
CA ASN A 69 -7.31 -18.91 8.49
C ASN A 69 -8.60 -18.35 7.83
N GLY A 70 -8.90 -18.77 6.60
CA GLY A 70 -10.09 -18.33 5.85
C GLY A 70 -9.93 -17.01 5.08
N HIS A 71 -8.76 -16.36 5.12
CA HIS A 71 -8.52 -15.07 4.47
C HIS A 71 -7.44 -15.15 3.39
N PRO A 72 -7.65 -14.55 2.21
CA PRO A 72 -6.67 -14.55 1.12
C PRO A 72 -5.50 -13.61 1.43
N TYR A 73 -4.29 -14.02 1.01
CA TYR A 73 -3.09 -13.19 1.06
C TYR A 73 -2.39 -13.10 -0.29
N VAL A 74 -1.61 -12.03 -0.46
CA VAL A 74 -0.68 -11.80 -1.56
C VAL A 74 0.74 -11.77 -1.00
N ASP A 75 1.62 -12.61 -1.55
CA ASP A 75 3.04 -12.60 -1.26
C ASP A 75 3.74 -11.63 -2.21
N LEU A 76 4.06 -10.43 -1.73
CA LEU A 76 4.77 -9.42 -2.51
C LEU A 76 6.30 -9.63 -2.50
N GLY A 77 6.79 -10.76 -2.00
CA GLY A 77 8.20 -11.05 -1.82
C GLY A 77 8.86 -10.28 -0.67
N LEU A 78 8.06 -9.73 0.23
CA LEU A 78 8.50 -9.01 1.42
C LEU A 78 8.61 -9.97 2.63
N LYS A 79 9.04 -9.45 3.79
CA LYS A 79 9.15 -10.22 5.04
C LYS A 79 7.78 -10.70 5.57
N VAL A 80 6.70 -10.04 5.16
CA VAL A 80 5.32 -10.41 5.48
C VAL A 80 4.52 -10.62 4.21
N LYS A 81 3.42 -11.37 4.33
CA LYS A 81 2.41 -11.48 3.28
C LYS A 81 1.24 -10.56 3.61
N TRP A 82 0.67 -9.90 2.60
CA TRP A 82 -0.37 -8.89 2.78
C TRP A 82 -1.75 -9.50 2.56
N ALA A 83 -2.74 -9.13 3.36
CA ALA A 83 -4.12 -9.49 3.09
C ALA A 83 -4.59 -8.89 1.76
N ALA A 84 -5.37 -9.66 0.99
CA ALA A 84 -5.90 -9.17 -0.29
C ALA A 84 -6.97 -8.06 -0.12
N CYS A 85 -7.61 -7.97 1.05
CA CYS A 85 -8.60 -6.95 1.39
C CYS A 85 -8.34 -6.34 2.79
N ASP A 86 -8.97 -5.20 3.05
CA ASP A 86 -8.96 -4.59 4.39
C ASP A 86 -9.64 -5.50 5.42
N LEU A 87 -9.32 -5.29 6.69
CA LEU A 87 -9.95 -5.99 7.80
C LEU A 87 -11.48 -5.83 7.74
N ASN A 88 -12.19 -6.96 7.74
CA ASN A 88 -13.65 -7.08 7.59
C ASN A 88 -14.23 -6.64 6.24
N ALA A 89 -13.40 -6.37 5.23
CA ALA A 89 -13.85 -6.31 3.83
C ALA A 89 -13.85 -7.72 3.21
N THR A 90 -14.71 -7.94 2.22
CA THR A 90 -14.77 -9.22 1.47
C THR A 90 -14.10 -9.15 0.10
N LYS A 91 -13.79 -7.94 -0.37
CA LYS A 91 -13.15 -7.68 -1.67
C LYS A 91 -12.10 -6.58 -1.55
N PRO A 92 -11.06 -6.55 -2.41
CA PRO A 92 -10.01 -5.53 -2.38
C PRO A 92 -10.53 -4.09 -2.51
N GLU A 93 -11.56 -3.88 -3.32
CA GLU A 93 -12.17 -2.58 -3.58
C GLU A 93 -13.16 -2.10 -2.51
N GLN A 94 -13.50 -2.96 -1.55
CA GLN A 94 -14.38 -2.60 -0.43
C GLN A 94 -13.56 -2.01 0.70
N ASN A 95 -14.00 -0.87 1.23
CA ASN A 95 -13.44 -0.32 2.45
C ASN A 95 -13.75 -1.26 3.64
N GLY A 96 -12.72 -1.55 4.44
CA GLY A 96 -12.88 -2.31 5.67
C GLY A 96 -13.46 -1.48 6.82
N VAL A 97 -13.63 -2.15 7.96
CA VAL A 97 -14.01 -1.49 9.21
C VAL A 97 -12.83 -0.65 9.73
N ARG A 98 -13.14 0.52 10.28
CA ARG A 98 -12.13 1.44 10.86
C ARG A 98 -12.12 1.35 12.38
N TYR A 99 -10.94 1.52 12.97
CA TYR A 99 -10.70 1.35 14.39
C TYR A 99 -9.90 2.53 14.94
N GLY A 100 -10.09 2.85 16.22
CA GLY A 100 -9.11 3.64 16.97
C GLY A 100 -7.81 2.84 17.14
N TRP A 101 -6.71 3.53 17.41
CA TRP A 101 -5.43 2.84 17.60
C TRP A 101 -5.47 1.98 18.87
N ALA A 102 -4.98 0.73 18.77
CA ALA A 102 -5.10 -0.32 19.80
C ALA A 102 -6.56 -0.74 20.17
N GLU A 103 -7.56 -0.33 19.38
CA GLU A 103 -8.95 -0.79 19.55
C GLU A 103 -9.20 -2.05 18.73
N VAL A 104 -9.97 -2.98 19.29
CA VAL A 104 -10.47 -4.15 18.56
C VAL A 104 -11.96 -4.08 18.24
N VAL A 105 -12.64 -3.01 18.67
CA VAL A 105 -14.05 -2.73 18.40
C VAL A 105 -14.16 -1.34 17.77
N SER A 106 -14.80 -1.27 16.60
CA SER A 106 -15.06 -0.01 15.91
C SER A 106 -16.12 0.81 16.65
N LYS A 107 -15.98 2.14 16.62
CA LYS A 107 -16.88 3.06 17.33
C LYS A 107 -17.58 3.96 16.33
N LYS A 108 -18.88 4.18 16.50
CA LYS A 108 -19.59 5.17 15.68
C LYS A 108 -19.11 6.60 15.96
N ASN A 109 -18.93 6.91 17.25
CA ASN A 109 -18.43 8.20 17.73
C ASN A 109 -17.14 7.96 18.49
N SER A 110 -16.01 8.32 17.89
CA SER A 110 -14.70 8.18 18.54
C SER A 110 -14.28 9.52 19.15
N THR A 111 -13.97 9.51 20.44
CA THR A 111 -13.50 10.69 21.18
C THR A 111 -12.23 10.37 21.94
N ARG A 112 -11.54 11.40 22.45
CA ARG A 112 -10.33 11.20 23.26
C ARG A 112 -10.66 10.44 24.55
N GLU A 113 -11.81 10.75 25.16
CA GLU A 113 -12.26 10.21 26.44
C GLU A 113 -12.65 8.73 26.33
N ASN A 114 -13.18 8.30 25.19
CA ASN A 114 -13.62 6.92 24.99
C ASN A 114 -12.56 6.02 24.33
N SER A 115 -11.38 6.56 24.02
CA SER A 115 -10.26 5.80 23.46
C SER A 115 -9.58 4.91 24.51
N VAL A 116 -9.29 3.66 24.13
CA VAL A 116 -8.54 2.74 24.98
C VAL A 116 -7.07 3.11 25.13
N SER A 117 -6.54 3.96 24.25
CA SER A 117 -5.11 4.22 24.09
C SER A 117 -4.68 5.69 24.19
N TYR A 118 -5.62 6.64 24.02
CA TYR A 118 -5.32 8.07 24.11
C TYR A 118 -4.79 8.44 25.50
N GLY A 119 -3.67 9.16 25.55
CA GLY A 119 -3.02 9.60 26.79
C GLY A 119 -2.39 8.46 27.62
N LYS A 120 -2.37 7.22 27.11
CA LYS A 120 -1.89 6.04 27.83
C LYS A 120 -0.56 5.52 27.28
N LYS A 121 0.27 4.97 28.17
CA LYS A 121 1.52 4.29 27.78
C LYS A 121 1.20 2.91 27.23
N ILE A 122 0.94 2.85 25.92
CA ILE A 122 0.80 1.61 25.17
C ILE A 122 1.95 1.55 24.17
N TYR A 123 2.62 0.41 24.12
CA TYR A 123 3.76 0.17 23.26
C TYR A 123 3.36 -0.81 22.16
N ARG A 124 4.08 -0.78 21.04
CA ARG A 124 3.94 -1.76 19.96
C ARG A 124 3.95 -3.19 20.45
N SER A 125 4.79 -3.53 21.44
CA SER A 125 4.87 -4.87 22.04
C SER A 125 3.60 -5.29 22.78
N THR A 126 2.79 -4.34 23.25
CA THR A 126 1.47 -4.61 23.85
C THR A 126 0.45 -4.98 22.78
N ILE A 127 0.56 -4.39 21.59
CA ILE A 127 -0.42 -4.53 20.50
C ILE A 127 -0.08 -5.73 19.62
N LEU A 128 1.14 -5.79 19.08
CA LEU A 128 1.54 -6.67 17.98
C LEU A 128 1.14 -8.13 18.23
N GLY A 129 0.11 -8.61 17.51
CA GLY A 129 -0.36 -10.00 17.65
C GLY A 129 -1.10 -10.32 18.95
N ASN A 130 -1.46 -9.32 19.77
CA ASN A 130 -2.25 -9.50 20.99
C ASN A 130 -3.74 -9.27 20.70
N PRO A 131 -4.62 -10.28 20.78
CA PRO A 131 -6.04 -10.14 20.46
C PRO A 131 -6.83 -9.18 21.37
N GLN A 132 -6.24 -8.67 22.46
CA GLN A 132 -6.88 -7.62 23.26
C GLN A 132 -6.73 -6.22 22.65
N TYR A 133 -5.71 -6.01 21.80
CA TYR A 133 -5.34 -4.69 21.26
C TYR A 133 -5.12 -4.67 19.74
N ASP A 134 -4.88 -5.82 19.12
CA ASP A 134 -4.69 -5.99 17.67
C ASP A 134 -5.98 -6.50 17.03
N ALA A 135 -6.66 -5.62 16.29
CA ALA A 135 -7.93 -5.94 15.65
C ALA A 135 -7.80 -7.07 14.61
N ALA A 136 -6.70 -7.11 13.84
CA ALA A 136 -6.50 -8.17 12.86
C ALA A 136 -6.34 -9.53 13.56
N ARG A 137 -5.55 -9.60 14.63
CA ARG A 137 -5.45 -10.82 15.44
C ARG A 137 -6.77 -11.19 16.09
N LYS A 138 -7.52 -10.22 16.61
CA LYS A 138 -8.81 -10.45 17.28
C LYS A 138 -9.85 -11.04 16.33
N HIS A 139 -10.00 -10.46 15.13
CA HIS A 139 -11.09 -10.80 14.21
C HIS A 139 -10.73 -11.94 13.26
N TRP A 140 -9.49 -11.98 12.76
CA TRP A 140 -9.07 -12.99 11.78
C TRP A 140 -8.21 -14.09 12.39
N GLY A 141 -7.75 -13.96 13.63
CA GLY A 141 -7.03 -15.02 14.34
C GLY A 141 -5.76 -15.50 13.64
N GLY A 142 -5.36 -16.74 13.94
CA GLY A 142 -4.19 -17.36 13.32
C GLY A 142 -2.92 -16.54 13.55
N LYS A 143 -2.25 -16.18 12.46
CA LYS A 143 -0.98 -15.42 12.40
C LYS A 143 -1.20 -14.00 11.85
N TRP A 144 -2.46 -13.58 11.70
CA TRP A 144 -2.81 -12.25 11.21
C TRP A 144 -2.55 -11.19 12.27
N ARG A 145 -2.03 -10.04 11.85
CA ARG A 145 -1.77 -8.90 12.75
C ARG A 145 -1.89 -7.58 12.02
N THR A 146 -2.06 -6.50 12.79
CA THR A 146 -1.89 -5.14 12.28
C THR A 146 -0.43 -4.96 11.79
N PRO A 147 -0.19 -4.25 10.68
CA PRO A 147 1.17 -4.00 10.20
C PRO A 147 1.99 -3.14 11.17
N THR A 148 3.31 -3.27 11.13
CA THR A 148 4.22 -2.30 11.75
C THR A 148 4.54 -1.16 10.78
N GLY A 149 5.16 -0.10 11.29
CA GLY A 149 5.78 0.94 10.45
C GLY A 149 6.82 0.36 9.50
N GLU A 150 7.60 -0.64 9.93
CA GLU A 150 8.58 -1.33 9.07
C GLU A 150 7.90 -2.06 7.90
N ASP A 151 6.77 -2.72 8.13
CA ASP A 151 6.03 -3.42 7.06
C ASP A 151 5.60 -2.44 5.97
N PHE A 152 4.99 -1.32 6.36
CA PHE A 152 4.58 -0.28 5.42
C PHE A 152 5.76 0.44 4.78
N TYR A 153 6.84 0.71 5.51
CA TYR A 153 8.06 1.27 4.94
C TYR A 153 8.58 0.40 3.79
N MET A 154 8.63 -0.93 4.00
CA MET A 154 9.04 -1.87 2.98
C MET A 154 8.06 -1.91 1.81
N LEU A 155 6.75 -1.80 2.06
CA LEU A 155 5.73 -1.73 1.01
C LEU A 155 5.92 -0.49 0.11
N ILE A 156 6.11 0.68 0.72
CA ILE A 156 6.37 1.94 0.01
C ILE A 156 7.64 1.82 -0.85
N ARG A 157 8.72 1.24 -0.30
CA ARG A 157 10.03 1.19 -0.96
C ARG A 157 10.15 0.11 -2.03
N LYS A 158 9.35 -0.95 -1.94
CA LYS A 158 9.51 -2.17 -2.76
C LYS A 158 8.30 -2.47 -3.65
N CYS A 159 7.33 -1.57 -3.71
CA CYS A 159 6.25 -1.64 -4.68
C CYS A 159 6.18 -0.35 -5.50
N LYS A 160 5.82 -0.48 -6.77
CA LYS A 160 5.33 0.64 -7.57
C LYS A 160 3.90 0.94 -7.13
N TRP A 161 3.56 2.22 -6.96
CA TRP A 161 2.20 2.68 -6.68
C TRP A 161 1.67 3.40 -7.93
N GLU A 162 0.58 2.89 -8.48
CA GLU A 162 -0.08 3.45 -9.67
C GLU A 162 -1.52 3.78 -9.32
N GLU A 163 -1.97 4.99 -9.64
CA GLU A 163 -3.38 5.36 -9.49
C GLU A 163 -4.25 4.37 -10.25
N ALA A 164 -5.30 3.89 -9.60
CA ALA A 164 -6.11 2.82 -10.15
C ALA A 164 -7.59 2.99 -9.81
N GLU A 165 -8.44 2.45 -10.69
CA GLU A 165 -9.84 2.20 -10.43
C GLU A 165 -10.11 0.70 -10.56
N MET A 166 -10.58 0.08 -9.47
CA MET A 166 -10.96 -1.33 -9.45
C MET A 166 -12.47 -1.47 -9.26
N ASN A 167 -13.16 -2.03 -10.26
CA ASN A 167 -14.62 -2.22 -10.24
C ASN A 167 -15.39 -0.94 -9.85
N GLY A 168 -14.95 0.23 -10.34
CA GLY A 168 -15.56 1.54 -10.02
C GLY A 168 -15.06 2.19 -8.72
N LYS A 169 -14.18 1.54 -7.95
CA LYS A 169 -13.57 2.15 -6.76
C LYS A 169 -12.17 2.67 -7.07
N LYS A 170 -11.95 3.96 -6.83
CA LYS A 170 -10.63 4.60 -6.90
C LYS A 170 -9.71 4.10 -5.78
N GLY A 171 -8.42 4.04 -6.05
CA GLY A 171 -7.38 3.63 -5.11
C GLY A 171 -6.01 3.57 -5.75
N PHE A 172 -5.12 2.75 -5.19
CA PHE A 172 -3.81 2.47 -5.79
C PHE A 172 -3.64 0.98 -6.09
N LEU A 173 -3.13 0.68 -7.28
CA LEU A 173 -2.51 -0.61 -7.58
C LEU A 173 -1.07 -0.58 -7.09
N GLN A 174 -0.71 -1.59 -6.32
CA GLN A 174 0.64 -1.82 -5.83
C GLN A 174 1.23 -3.01 -6.54
N THR A 175 2.37 -2.83 -7.20
CA THR A 175 3.06 -3.90 -7.93
C THR A 175 4.43 -4.13 -7.30
N SER A 176 4.67 -5.35 -6.80
CA SER A 176 5.97 -5.71 -6.23
C SER A 176 7.07 -5.62 -7.29
N ILE A 177 8.13 -4.88 -6.97
CA ILE A 177 9.31 -4.83 -7.85
C ILE A 177 10.12 -6.14 -7.81
N LYS A 178 9.86 -7.01 -6.83
CA LYS A 178 10.63 -8.24 -6.63
C LYS A 178 10.06 -9.43 -7.40
N ASN A 179 8.74 -9.58 -7.42
CA ASN A 179 8.08 -10.73 -8.04
C ASN A 179 6.92 -10.37 -8.98
N GLY A 180 6.60 -9.09 -9.15
CA GLY A 180 5.51 -8.64 -10.03
C GLY A 180 4.11 -8.88 -9.49
N ASN A 181 3.95 -9.48 -8.31
CA ASN A 181 2.63 -9.68 -7.71
C ASN A 181 1.99 -8.34 -7.37
N VAL A 182 0.66 -8.29 -7.49
CA VAL A 182 -0.13 -7.07 -7.38
C VAL A 182 -1.13 -7.12 -6.23
N MET A 183 -1.40 -5.98 -5.63
CA MET A 183 -2.48 -5.79 -4.66
C MET A 183 -3.12 -4.41 -4.83
N PHE A 184 -4.42 -4.29 -4.54
CA PHE A 184 -5.14 -3.01 -4.58
C PHE A 184 -5.50 -2.52 -3.17
N VAL A 185 -5.33 -1.21 -2.95
CA VAL A 185 -5.81 -0.52 -1.75
C VAL A 185 -6.86 0.54 -2.11
N PRO A 186 -8.08 0.48 -1.57
CA PRO A 186 -9.16 1.36 -1.95
C PRO A 186 -9.02 2.74 -1.31
N SER A 187 -9.48 3.77 -2.00
CA SER A 187 -9.71 5.08 -1.39
C SER A 187 -10.81 5.00 -0.34
N CYS A 188 -10.67 5.72 0.77
CA CYS A 188 -11.73 5.92 1.75
C CYS A 188 -12.68 7.07 1.39
N ARG A 189 -12.43 7.78 0.28
CA ARG A 189 -13.25 8.87 -0.26
C ARG A 189 -13.53 8.63 -1.75
N ASP A 190 -14.61 9.23 -2.26
CA ASP A 190 -15.02 9.03 -3.65
C ASP A 190 -14.47 10.12 -4.59
N ASN A 191 -14.28 11.34 -4.07
CA ASN A 191 -13.86 12.51 -4.85
C ASN A 191 -12.34 12.59 -5.06
N GLU A 192 -11.56 11.93 -4.22
CA GLU A 192 -10.09 11.88 -4.28
C GLU A 192 -9.61 10.49 -3.87
N ILE A 193 -8.41 10.08 -4.32
CA ILE A 193 -7.75 8.92 -3.74
C ILE A 193 -7.13 9.39 -2.43
N LEU A 194 -7.63 8.87 -1.32
CA LEU A 194 -7.13 9.12 0.02
C LEU A 194 -7.33 7.88 0.88
N GLY A 195 -6.31 7.47 1.63
CA GLY A 195 -6.48 6.40 2.61
C GLY A 195 -5.50 6.47 3.76
N TYR A 196 -5.92 5.82 4.84
CA TYR A 196 -5.26 5.84 6.14
C TYR A 196 -5.30 4.43 6.72
N TYR A 197 -4.13 3.91 7.07
CA TYR A 197 -3.98 2.62 7.71
C TYR A 197 -3.17 2.72 9.00
N TRP A 198 -3.71 2.14 10.08
CA TRP A 198 -2.95 2.06 11.32
C TRP A 198 -1.75 1.13 11.20
N THR A 199 -0.66 1.55 11.83
CA THR A 199 0.43 0.66 12.22
C THR A 199 0.31 0.30 13.70
N THR A 200 1.07 -0.68 14.17
CA THR A 200 1.20 -0.98 15.61
C THR A 200 2.13 -0.02 16.36
N ASP A 201 2.77 0.91 15.68
CA ASP A 201 3.86 1.72 16.22
C ASP A 201 3.29 2.98 16.89
N GLU A 202 3.65 3.18 18.14
CA GLU A 202 3.40 4.43 18.87
C GLU A 202 4.24 5.58 18.29
N CYS A 203 3.65 6.78 18.25
CA CYS A 203 4.40 8.02 18.08
C CYS A 203 4.55 8.67 19.47
N ASP A 204 5.56 9.53 19.61
CA ASP A 204 5.88 10.37 20.76
C ASP A 204 5.24 9.98 22.11
N MET A 205 6.07 9.45 23.01
CA MET A 205 5.63 8.96 24.31
C MET A 205 5.55 10.02 25.40
N GLU A 206 5.91 11.28 25.10
CA GLU A 206 5.69 12.40 26.02
C GLU A 206 4.20 12.68 26.14
N ASP A 207 3.54 12.99 25.01
CA ASP A 207 2.11 13.31 24.97
C ASP A 207 1.24 12.05 24.93
N LYS A 208 1.71 10.94 24.32
CA LYS A 208 0.98 9.64 24.26
C LYS A 208 -0.36 9.73 23.53
N GLU A 209 -0.50 10.70 22.64
CA GLU A 209 -1.75 10.99 21.92
C GLU A 209 -1.72 10.54 20.47
N LEU A 210 -0.53 10.39 19.89
CA LEU A 210 -0.32 10.07 18.48
C LEU A 210 0.17 8.64 18.27
N SER A 211 -0.13 8.09 17.10
CA SER A 211 0.46 6.85 16.60
C SER A 211 0.77 6.93 15.13
N VAL A 212 1.67 6.05 14.68
CA VAL A 212 2.11 6.02 13.29
C VAL A 212 1.03 5.40 12.41
N GLU A 213 0.74 6.07 11.30
CA GLU A 213 -0.13 5.60 10.24
C GLU A 213 0.59 5.59 8.88
N LEU A 214 0.07 4.81 7.94
CA LEU A 214 0.31 5.02 6.51
C LEU A 214 -0.79 5.95 5.98
N MET A 215 -0.39 7.05 5.38
CA MET A 215 -1.24 7.92 4.56
C MET A 215 -0.86 7.75 3.07
N TYR A 216 -1.86 7.65 2.20
CA TYR A 216 -1.69 7.85 0.77
C TYR A 216 -2.73 8.79 0.20
N THR A 217 -2.32 9.65 -0.73
CA THR A 217 -3.22 10.55 -1.45
C THR A 217 -2.70 10.86 -2.85
N THR A 218 -3.60 11.20 -3.78
CA THR A 218 -3.25 11.88 -5.04
C THR A 218 -3.10 13.40 -4.86
N GLY A 219 -3.52 13.94 -3.72
CA GLY A 219 -3.30 15.33 -3.35
C GLY A 219 -1.91 15.57 -2.76
N TYR A 220 -1.78 16.64 -1.98
CA TYR A 220 -0.53 17.00 -1.34
C TYR A 220 -0.11 15.94 -0.29
N GLY A 221 1.09 15.38 -0.45
CA GLY A 221 1.69 14.45 0.53
C GLY A 221 1.99 13.05 0.02
N GLY A 222 1.45 12.64 -1.14
CA GLY A 222 1.76 11.37 -1.77
C GLY A 222 1.54 10.16 -0.86
N VAL A 223 2.46 9.20 -0.86
CA VAL A 223 2.44 8.01 -0.01
C VAL A 223 3.55 8.11 1.04
N LYS A 224 3.20 8.08 2.33
CA LYS A 224 4.16 8.24 3.44
C LYS A 224 3.67 7.62 4.75
N LEU A 225 4.62 7.38 5.65
CA LEU A 225 4.30 7.23 7.07
C LEU A 225 4.13 8.63 7.67
N ASP A 226 3.07 8.78 8.46
CA ASP A 226 2.74 10.01 9.19
C ASP A 226 2.27 9.64 10.60
N SER A 227 1.75 10.61 11.34
CA SER A 227 1.12 10.39 12.64
C SER A 227 -0.27 11.01 12.72
N ASP A 228 -1.21 10.30 13.35
CA ASP A 228 -2.52 10.84 13.68
C ASP A 228 -2.89 10.50 15.14
N TYR A 229 -3.88 11.19 15.67
CA TYR A 229 -4.39 10.98 17.02
C TYR A 229 -4.94 9.57 17.18
N ARG A 230 -4.61 8.92 18.29
CA ARG A 230 -4.99 7.54 18.60
C ARG A 230 -6.50 7.30 18.66
N ASN A 231 -7.31 8.36 18.80
CA ASN A 231 -8.77 8.28 18.73
C ASN A 231 -9.31 8.41 17.29
N CYS A 232 -8.51 8.80 16.30
CA CYS A 232 -8.91 8.77 14.91
C CYS A 232 -9.19 7.34 14.44
N GLN A 233 -10.05 7.19 13.43
CA GLN A 233 -10.46 5.89 12.94
C GLN A 233 -9.88 5.61 11.56
N HIS A 234 -8.92 4.69 11.51
CA HIS A 234 -8.27 4.26 10.27
C HIS A 234 -8.55 2.79 10.00
N ALA A 235 -8.41 2.41 8.73
CA ALA A 235 -8.55 1.03 8.33
C ALA A 235 -7.33 0.22 8.81
N ILE A 236 -7.42 -1.10 8.73
CA ILE A 236 -6.29 -2.00 8.94
C ILE A 236 -6.21 -2.88 7.71
N ARG A 237 -5.03 -2.96 7.10
CA ARG A 237 -4.70 -3.92 6.05
C ARG A 237 -3.86 -5.04 6.69
N PRO A 238 -4.44 -6.18 7.09
CA PRO A 238 -3.72 -7.18 7.87
C PRO A 238 -2.50 -7.73 7.13
N VAL A 239 -1.48 -8.10 7.90
CA VAL A 239 -0.32 -8.86 7.40
C VAL A 239 -0.18 -10.18 8.14
N LEU A 240 0.35 -11.16 7.43
CA LEU A 240 0.61 -12.50 7.93
C LEU A 240 2.09 -12.61 8.28
N GLU A 241 2.38 -12.90 9.55
CA GLU A 241 3.75 -13.20 10.00
C GLU A 241 4.21 -14.56 9.44
N GLN A 242 5.47 -14.64 9.03
CA GLN A 242 6.08 -15.87 8.52
C GLN A 242 6.42 -16.81 9.68
#